data_AF-A0A9W7BPI5-F1
#
_entry.id   AF-A0A9W7BPI5-F1
#
_cell.length_a   1.000
_cell.length_b   1.000
_cell.length_c   1.000
_cell.angle_alpha   90.00
_cell.angle_beta   90.00
_cell.angle_gamma   90.00
#
_symmetry.space_group_name_H-M   'P 1'
#
loop_
_entity.id
_entity.type
_entity.pdbx_description
1 polymer ?
#
loop_
_entity_poly.entity_id
_entity_poly.type
_entity_poly.pdbx_seq_one_letter_code
_entity_poly.pdbx_strand_id
1 'polypeptide(L)'
;MTDPHQTSAADSQIEYDNLFCRLVAADETLSRDGWEIRQETPAGAYLHLSRPGWFDKNMNGIHIEAYVLGKQLKSRSAPVMLHAEGGVPFQGRFMELFTERAKSTILKFPGYTVLGPEGSSVCEVSVPFEETPSATINSIVKEMKRLQSLAPLVEDTIATCKAEMGQDSDSDSDSGADSDDDMDWLIKQRQARSQKPLSSKCPGQ
;
A
#
# COMPACT_ATOMS: atom_id res chain seq x y z
N MET A 1 -16.24 46.29 -14.67
CA MET A 1 -14.78 46.25 -14.46
C MET A 1 -14.45 44.83 -14.05
N THR A 2 -14.05 43.99 -15.00
CA THR A 2 -13.49 42.66 -14.72
C THR A 2 -12.04 42.85 -14.33
N ASP A 3 -11.66 42.38 -13.15
CA ASP A 3 -10.32 42.45 -12.62
C ASP A 3 -9.35 41.69 -13.56
N PRO A 4 -8.32 42.32 -14.15
CA PRO A 4 -7.43 41.69 -15.13
C PRO A 4 -6.52 40.60 -14.53
N HIS A 5 -6.65 40.29 -13.23
CA HIS A 5 -5.86 39.27 -12.54
C HIS A 5 -6.65 38.04 -12.07
N GLN A 6 -7.90 37.85 -12.53
CA GLN A 6 -8.64 36.63 -12.23
C GLN A 6 -8.27 35.52 -13.23
N THR A 7 -7.18 34.81 -12.95
CA THR A 7 -6.79 33.59 -13.66
C THR A 7 -7.94 32.59 -13.63
N SER A 8 -8.32 32.02 -14.78
CA SER A 8 -9.44 31.07 -14.81
C SER A 8 -9.09 29.76 -14.10
N ALA A 9 -10.09 28.99 -13.68
CA ALA A 9 -9.86 27.67 -13.09
C ALA A 9 -9.17 26.71 -14.08
N ALA A 10 -9.41 26.87 -15.39
CA ALA A 10 -8.77 26.08 -16.42
C ALA A 10 -7.27 26.43 -16.55
N ASP A 11 -6.95 27.73 -16.55
CA ASP A 11 -5.55 28.19 -16.59
C ASP A 11 -4.79 27.74 -15.33
N SER A 12 -5.46 27.79 -14.17
CA SER A 12 -4.90 27.32 -12.90
C SER A 12 -4.63 25.81 -12.93
N GLN A 13 -5.54 25.00 -13.49
CA GLN A 13 -5.34 23.56 -13.61
C GLN A 13 -4.13 23.25 -14.48
N ILE A 14 -4.03 23.89 -15.66
CA ILE A 14 -2.88 23.72 -16.57
C ILE A 14 -1.56 24.09 -15.88
N GLU A 15 -1.56 25.14 -15.07
CA GLU A 15 -0.37 25.54 -14.32
C GLU A 15 0.07 24.49 -13.30
N TYR A 16 -0.86 23.96 -12.49
CA TYR A 16 -0.55 22.88 -11.54
C TYR A 16 -0.15 21.59 -12.24
N ASP A 17 -0.81 21.20 -13.34
CA ASP A 17 -0.43 20.02 -14.12
C ASP A 17 1.03 20.14 -14.59
N ASN A 18 1.41 21.29 -15.15
CA ASN A 18 2.79 21.56 -15.59
C ASN A 18 3.80 21.57 -14.44
N LEU A 19 3.42 22.08 -13.26
CA LEU A 19 4.29 22.09 -12.08
C LEU A 19 4.55 20.68 -11.56
N PHE A 20 3.50 19.87 -11.45
CA PHE A 20 3.62 18.48 -11.02
C PHE A 20 4.44 17.66 -12.02
N CYS A 21 4.19 17.80 -13.33
CA CYS A 21 5.00 17.14 -14.36
C CYS A 21 6.49 17.51 -14.26
N ARG A 22 6.80 18.80 -14.02
CA ARG A 22 8.19 19.23 -13.80
C ARG A 22 8.79 18.65 -12.53
N LEU A 23 8.02 18.57 -11.45
CA LEU A 23 8.46 17.95 -10.21
C LEU A 23 8.83 16.48 -10.44
N VAL A 24 8.00 15.71 -11.14
CA VAL A 24 8.31 14.30 -11.46
C VAL A 24 9.56 14.17 -12.34
N ALA A 25 9.74 15.07 -13.31
CA ALA A 25 10.88 15.03 -14.21
C ALA A 25 12.22 15.49 -13.59
N ALA A 26 12.17 16.38 -12.59
CA ALA A 26 13.35 17.08 -12.07
C ALA A 26 13.68 16.78 -10.60
N ASP A 27 12.73 16.29 -9.81
CA ASP A 27 12.88 16.20 -8.36
C ASP A 27 13.61 14.90 -7.96
N GLU A 28 14.92 15.03 -7.80
CA GLU A 28 15.76 14.02 -7.15
C GLU A 28 15.50 13.90 -5.64
N THR A 29 14.74 14.79 -5.01
CA THR A 29 14.59 14.83 -3.55
C THR A 29 13.47 13.92 -3.05
N LEU A 30 12.35 13.84 -3.76
CA LEU A 30 11.26 12.92 -3.45
C LEU A 30 11.56 11.48 -3.89
N SER A 31 12.39 11.31 -4.92
CA SER A 31 12.78 10.01 -5.49
C SER A 31 14.04 9.39 -4.88
N ARG A 32 14.67 10.06 -3.90
CA ARG A 32 15.82 9.53 -3.15
C ARG A 32 15.43 8.31 -2.31
N ASP A 33 16.44 7.58 -1.81
CA ASP A 33 16.26 6.51 -0.81
C ASP A 33 15.28 5.39 -1.22
N GLY A 34 15.17 5.13 -2.51
CA GLY A 34 14.34 4.05 -3.06
C GLY A 34 12.85 4.38 -3.16
N TRP A 35 12.49 5.66 -3.16
CA TRP A 35 11.12 6.10 -3.46
C TRP A 35 10.87 6.14 -4.97
N GLU A 36 9.73 5.60 -5.39
CA GLU A 36 9.23 5.66 -6.75
C GLU A 36 8.15 6.74 -6.84
N ILE A 37 8.36 7.71 -7.73
CA ILE A 37 7.38 8.76 -8.04
C ILE A 37 6.64 8.41 -9.35
N ARG A 38 5.32 8.44 -9.31
CA ARG A 38 4.44 8.17 -10.46
C ARG A 38 3.31 9.19 -10.55
N GLN A 39 2.69 9.24 -11.72
CA GLN A 39 1.46 9.99 -11.98
C GLN A 39 0.46 9.06 -12.65
N GLU A 40 -0.82 9.41 -12.56
CA GLU A 40 -1.87 8.78 -13.38
C GLU A 40 -1.60 8.97 -14.88
N THR A 41 -2.30 8.20 -15.71
CA THR A 41 -2.30 8.38 -17.17
C THR A 41 -3.72 8.72 -17.64
N PRO A 42 -3.94 9.91 -18.25
CA PRO A 42 -2.94 10.94 -18.58
C PRO A 42 -2.37 11.64 -17.34
N ALA A 43 -1.14 12.13 -17.45
CA ALA A 43 -0.49 12.88 -16.38
C ALA A 43 -1.26 14.17 -16.07
N GLY A 44 -1.34 14.51 -14.79
CA GLY A 44 -1.95 15.74 -14.28
C GLY A 44 -1.35 16.14 -12.94
N ALA A 45 -1.98 17.08 -12.25
CA ALA A 45 -1.58 17.52 -10.93
C ALA A 45 -1.91 16.49 -9.82
N TYR A 46 -1.32 15.31 -9.95
CA TYR A 46 -1.41 14.19 -9.02
C TYR A 46 -0.01 13.58 -8.87
N LEU A 47 0.43 13.35 -7.63
CA LEU A 47 1.66 12.65 -7.27
C LEU A 47 1.32 11.38 -6.54
N HIS A 48 2.06 10.33 -6.88
CA HIS A 48 2.02 9.04 -6.24
C HIS A 48 3.42 8.64 -5.82
N LEU A 49 3.65 8.41 -4.54
CA LEU A 49 4.94 7.99 -4.01
C LEU A 49 4.80 6.66 -3.29
N SER A 50 5.59 5.68 -3.70
CA SER A 50 5.64 4.38 -3.02
C SER A 50 7.08 3.89 -2.91
N ARG A 51 7.28 2.76 -2.22
CA ARG A 51 8.56 2.07 -2.17
C ARG A 51 8.41 0.62 -2.67
N PRO A 52 9.49 0.00 -3.18
CA PRO A 52 9.51 -1.43 -3.42
C PRO A 52 9.05 -2.23 -2.20
N GLY A 53 8.20 -3.23 -2.43
CA GLY A 53 7.65 -4.06 -1.35
C GLY A 53 6.40 -3.51 -0.66
N TRP A 54 5.94 -2.31 -1.02
CA TRP A 54 4.67 -1.72 -0.53
C TRP A 54 3.43 -2.19 -1.30
N PHE A 55 3.57 -3.27 -2.07
CA PHE A 55 2.51 -3.90 -2.86
C PHE A 55 1.82 -2.97 -3.86
N ASP A 56 2.49 -1.89 -4.23
CA ASP A 56 1.91 -0.80 -5.00
C ASP A 56 1.95 -1.03 -6.52
N LYS A 57 1.53 -2.23 -6.93
CA LYS A 57 1.35 -2.53 -8.36
C LYS A 57 0.08 -1.81 -8.85
N ASN A 58 0.19 -1.11 -9.97
CA ASN A 58 -0.90 -0.32 -10.55
C ASN A 58 -1.48 0.72 -9.57
N MET A 59 -0.63 1.34 -8.72
CA MET A 59 -1.05 2.37 -7.77
C MET A 59 -2.08 1.89 -6.72
N ASN A 60 -2.15 0.59 -6.49
CA ASN A 60 -3.17 -0.04 -5.65
C ASN A 60 -2.59 -0.63 -4.35
N GLY A 61 -1.44 -0.17 -3.87
CA GLY A 61 -0.83 -0.66 -2.61
C GLY A 61 -0.76 0.42 -1.54
N ILE A 62 0.31 0.39 -0.75
CA ILE A 62 0.63 1.45 0.20
C ILE A 62 1.36 2.55 -0.56
N HIS A 63 0.92 3.79 -0.40
CA HIS A 63 1.53 4.94 -1.06
C HIS A 63 1.18 6.25 -0.36
N ILE A 64 1.96 7.28 -0.66
CA ILE A 64 1.68 8.66 -0.32
C ILE A 64 1.16 9.33 -1.59
N GLU A 65 0.05 10.05 -1.49
CA GLU A 65 -0.49 10.81 -2.61
C GLU A 65 -0.74 12.28 -2.26
N ALA A 66 -0.69 13.12 -3.29
CA ALA A 66 -1.12 14.51 -3.23
C ALA A 66 -1.66 14.94 -4.59
N TYR A 67 -2.69 15.78 -4.61
CA TYR A 67 -3.26 16.25 -5.86
C TYR A 67 -3.90 17.62 -5.79
N VAL A 68 -3.96 18.30 -6.93
CA VAL A 68 -4.65 19.56 -7.16
C VAL A 68 -5.56 19.42 -8.37
N LEU A 69 -6.82 19.06 -8.11
CA LEU A 69 -7.84 18.93 -9.13
C LEU A 69 -8.90 20.02 -8.98
N GLY A 70 -9.90 20.05 -9.86
CA GLY A 70 -10.94 21.08 -9.87
C GLY A 70 -11.66 21.29 -8.52
N LYS A 71 -11.75 20.27 -7.64
CA LYS A 71 -12.28 20.44 -6.28
C LYS A 71 -11.30 21.22 -5.39
N GLN A 72 -10.02 20.86 -5.40
CA GLN A 72 -8.94 21.50 -4.63
C GLN A 72 -8.71 22.94 -5.08
N LEU A 73 -8.81 23.23 -6.39
CA LEU A 73 -8.77 24.59 -6.92
C LEU A 73 -9.90 25.46 -6.34
N LYS A 74 -11.11 24.89 -6.19
CA LYS A 74 -12.26 25.60 -5.61
C LYS A 74 -12.14 25.80 -4.11
N SER A 75 -11.68 24.78 -3.38
CA SER A 75 -11.50 24.86 -1.92
C SER A 75 -10.21 25.56 -1.50
N ARG A 76 -9.29 25.83 -2.45
CA ARG A 76 -7.96 26.38 -2.22
C ARG A 76 -7.13 25.59 -1.22
N SER A 77 -7.19 24.27 -1.31
CA SER A 77 -6.45 23.36 -0.44
C SER A 77 -6.14 22.05 -1.16
N ALA A 78 -4.93 21.50 -0.99
CA ALA A 78 -4.53 20.21 -1.53
C ALA A 78 -4.40 19.17 -0.40
N PRO A 79 -4.97 17.96 -0.55
CA PRO A 79 -4.69 16.89 0.39
C PRO A 79 -3.28 16.33 0.17
N VAL A 80 -2.65 15.91 1.27
CA VAL A 80 -1.45 15.06 1.29
C VAL A 80 -1.75 13.89 2.23
N MET A 81 -1.67 12.66 1.72
CA MET A 81 -2.26 11.50 2.38
C MET A 81 -1.36 10.28 2.31
N LEU A 82 -1.44 9.40 3.31
CA LEU A 82 -0.89 8.04 3.27
C LEU A 82 -2.05 7.05 3.14
N HIS A 83 -2.02 6.20 2.13
CA HIS A 83 -3.04 5.20 1.83
C HIS A 83 -2.48 3.78 1.93
N ALA A 84 -3.37 2.82 2.18
CA ALA A 84 -3.16 1.39 1.96
C ALA A 84 -4.38 0.82 1.22
N GLU A 85 -4.25 0.67 -0.09
CA GLU A 85 -5.33 0.22 -0.98
C GLU A 85 -5.44 -1.32 -1.06
N GLY A 86 -6.44 -1.80 -1.80
CA GLY A 86 -6.82 -3.22 -1.85
C GLY A 86 -5.79 -4.18 -2.46
N GLY A 87 -4.68 -3.69 -3.02
CA GLY A 87 -3.57 -4.51 -3.49
C GLY A 87 -2.64 -4.98 -2.38
N VAL A 88 -2.79 -4.49 -1.14
CA VAL A 88 -2.10 -5.02 0.04
C VAL A 88 -2.75 -6.33 0.49
N PRO A 89 -2.06 -7.49 0.48
CA PRO A 89 -2.68 -8.79 0.76
C PRO A 89 -3.31 -8.91 2.16
N PHE A 90 -2.83 -8.10 3.10
CA PHE A 90 -3.26 -8.06 4.50
C PHE A 90 -3.73 -6.63 4.88
N GLN A 91 -4.38 -5.94 3.95
CA GLN A 91 -4.74 -4.52 4.06
C GLN A 91 -5.40 -4.17 5.40
N GLY A 92 -6.46 -4.89 5.80
CA GLY A 92 -7.15 -4.63 7.07
C GLY A 92 -6.23 -4.76 8.29
N ARG A 93 -5.44 -5.84 8.33
CA ARG A 93 -4.48 -6.07 9.42
C ARG A 93 -3.37 -5.00 9.45
N PHE A 94 -2.88 -4.60 8.29
CA PHE A 94 -1.94 -3.49 8.19
C PHE A 94 -2.56 -2.19 8.70
N MET A 95 -3.79 -1.87 8.30
CA MET A 95 -4.48 -0.64 8.72
C MET A 95 -4.66 -0.58 10.23
N GLU A 96 -5.11 -1.66 10.85
CA GLU A 96 -5.20 -1.78 12.31
C GLU A 96 -3.85 -1.53 12.99
N LEU A 97 -2.85 -2.33 12.63
CA LEU A 97 -1.57 -2.37 13.31
C LEU A 97 -0.75 -1.09 13.07
N PHE A 98 -0.71 -0.60 11.83
CA PHE A 98 0.01 0.63 11.50
C PHE A 98 -0.63 1.83 12.17
N THR A 99 -1.96 1.94 12.13
CA THR A 99 -2.67 3.07 12.76
C THR A 99 -2.40 3.11 14.25
N GLU A 100 -2.48 1.97 14.94
CA GLU A 100 -2.15 1.88 16.37
C GLU A 100 -0.72 2.38 16.66
N ARG A 101 0.27 1.85 15.92
CA ARG A 101 1.69 2.19 16.11
C ARG A 101 2.01 3.64 15.77
N ALA A 102 1.43 4.16 14.69
CA ALA A 102 1.78 5.47 14.12
C ALA A 102 1.00 6.63 14.75
N LYS A 103 -0.16 6.39 15.37
CA LYS A 103 -1.08 7.43 15.87
C LYS A 103 -0.39 8.50 16.71
N SER A 104 0.44 8.10 17.67
CA SER A 104 1.12 9.07 18.55
C SER A 104 2.16 9.94 17.83
N THR A 105 2.75 9.43 16.75
CA THR A 105 3.69 10.16 15.89
C THR A 105 2.93 11.10 14.96
N ILE A 106 1.88 10.61 14.30
CA ILE A 106 1.07 11.39 13.36
C ILE A 106 0.39 12.57 14.07
N LEU A 107 -0.15 12.36 15.28
CA LEU A 107 -0.80 13.45 16.04
C LEU A 107 0.15 14.55 16.50
N LYS A 108 1.48 14.36 16.40
CA LYS A 108 2.48 15.43 16.60
C LYS A 108 2.71 16.26 15.35
N PHE A 109 2.25 15.78 14.19
CA PHE A 109 2.36 16.52 12.94
C PHE A 109 1.27 17.60 12.89
N PRO A 110 1.63 18.87 12.63
CA PRO A 110 0.65 19.95 12.62
C PRO A 110 -0.44 19.74 11.56
N GLY A 111 -1.71 19.77 11.99
CA GLY A 111 -2.86 19.70 11.09
C GLY A 111 -3.22 18.31 10.57
N TYR A 112 -2.52 17.24 10.99
CA TYR A 112 -2.83 15.90 10.54
C TYR A 112 -4.04 15.31 11.25
N THR A 113 -4.83 14.57 10.49
CA THR A 113 -5.92 13.73 10.98
C THR A 113 -5.54 12.26 10.78
N VAL A 114 -5.80 11.42 11.78
CA VAL A 114 -5.72 9.96 11.66
C VAL A 114 -7.10 9.45 11.25
N LEU A 115 -7.17 8.72 10.14
CA LEU A 115 -8.42 8.28 9.51
C LEU A 115 -8.67 6.77 9.67
N GLY A 116 -7.60 5.96 9.74
CA GLY A 116 -7.72 4.52 9.96
C GLY A 116 -8.26 4.16 11.37
N PRO A 117 -8.53 2.87 11.63
CA PRO A 117 -8.14 1.73 10.80
C PRO A 117 -9.13 1.35 9.69
N GLU A 118 -10.33 1.94 9.65
CA GLU A 118 -11.32 1.63 8.61
C GLU A 118 -10.98 2.31 7.27
N GLY A 119 -11.29 1.64 6.16
CA GLY A 119 -11.06 2.17 4.81
C GLY A 119 -9.63 2.00 4.30
N SER A 120 -9.20 2.86 3.37
CA SER A 120 -7.84 2.84 2.78
C SER A 120 -6.98 4.03 3.19
N SER A 121 -7.58 5.15 3.63
CA SER A 121 -6.82 6.33 4.06
C SER A 121 -6.33 6.16 5.50
N VAL A 122 -5.02 6.23 5.71
CA VAL A 122 -4.40 6.11 7.03
C VAL A 122 -4.44 7.45 7.76
N CYS A 123 -3.93 8.48 7.10
CA CYS A 123 -3.87 9.83 7.64
C CYS A 123 -3.78 10.86 6.52
N GLU A 124 -4.18 12.09 6.82
CA GLU A 124 -4.18 13.18 5.87
C GLU A 124 -3.82 14.52 6.53
N VAL A 125 -3.34 15.44 5.71
CA VAL A 125 -3.31 16.87 6.01
C VAL A 125 -3.86 17.66 4.83
N SER A 126 -4.62 18.72 5.11
CA SER A 126 -5.07 19.68 4.12
C SER A 126 -4.07 20.83 4.04
N VAL A 127 -3.33 20.94 2.93
CA VAL A 127 -2.35 21.99 2.68
C VAL A 127 -3.05 23.18 2.03
N PRO A 128 -3.14 24.36 2.70
CA PRO A 128 -3.73 25.55 2.10
C PRO A 128 -2.90 26.03 0.91
N PHE A 129 -3.57 26.58 -0.11
CA PHE A 129 -2.85 27.21 -1.21
C PHE A 129 -2.19 28.49 -0.74
N GLU A 130 -0.96 28.70 -1.21
CA GLU A 130 -0.20 29.91 -0.97
C GLU A 130 -0.49 30.98 -2.04
N GLU A 131 0.22 32.11 -1.94
CA GLU A 131 0.13 33.22 -2.89
C GLU A 131 0.48 32.80 -4.32
N THR A 132 1.39 31.82 -4.48
CA THR A 132 1.79 31.30 -5.78
C THR A 132 1.62 29.78 -5.85
N PRO A 133 1.36 29.22 -7.05
CA PRO A 133 1.34 27.77 -7.26
C PRO A 133 2.65 27.10 -6.88
N SER A 134 3.81 27.67 -7.23
CA SER A 134 5.13 27.13 -6.86
C SER A 134 5.34 27.05 -5.34
N ALA A 135 4.90 28.07 -4.59
CA ALA A 135 4.99 28.03 -3.13
C ALA A 135 4.06 26.96 -2.54
N THR A 136 2.85 26.81 -3.11
CA THR A 136 1.94 25.70 -2.77
C THR A 136 2.59 24.34 -3.01
N ILE A 137 3.26 24.13 -4.15
CA ILE A 137 4.00 22.89 -4.44
C ILE A 137 5.08 22.64 -3.38
N ASN A 138 5.85 23.66 -2.98
CA ASN A 138 6.87 23.50 -1.96
C ASN A 138 6.27 23.05 -0.62
N SER A 139 5.11 23.59 -0.24
CA SER A 139 4.38 23.15 0.95
C SER A 139 3.83 21.74 0.84
N ILE A 140 3.31 21.34 -0.33
CA ILE A 140 2.93 19.94 -0.59
C ILE A 140 4.15 19.01 -0.45
N VAL A 141 5.26 19.31 -1.13
CA VAL A 141 6.50 18.52 -1.08
C VAL A 141 7.03 18.37 0.34
N LYS A 142 6.94 19.43 1.17
CA LYS A 142 7.33 19.38 2.58
C LYS A 142 6.51 18.36 3.35
N GLU A 143 5.19 18.32 3.15
CA GLU A 143 4.32 17.38 3.84
C GLU A 143 4.44 15.96 3.28
N MET A 144 4.69 15.80 1.97
CA MET A 144 5.07 14.51 1.38
C MET A 144 6.32 13.94 2.07
N LYS A 145 7.37 14.76 2.23
CA LYS A 145 8.61 14.36 2.95
C LYS A 145 8.37 14.03 4.42
N ARG A 146 7.43 14.73 5.07
CA ARG A 146 7.02 14.38 6.43
C ARG A 146 6.40 12.98 6.47
N LEU A 147 5.51 12.65 5.53
CA LEU A 147 4.95 11.30 5.44
C LEU A 147 6.01 10.25 5.05
N GLN A 148 7.00 10.59 4.23
CA GLN A 148 8.12 9.70 3.93
C GLN A 148 8.88 9.27 5.20
N SER A 149 8.91 10.11 6.25
CA SER A 149 9.54 9.76 7.54
C SER A 149 8.86 8.59 8.27
N LEU A 150 7.63 8.23 7.89
CA LEU A 150 6.92 7.07 8.43
C LEU A 150 7.31 5.74 7.76
N ALA A 151 8.12 5.77 6.68
CA ALA A 151 8.45 4.57 5.92
C ALA A 151 9.07 3.43 6.74
N PRO A 152 9.99 3.66 7.70
CA PRO A 152 10.50 2.58 8.54
C PRO A 152 9.40 1.86 9.32
N LEU A 153 8.39 2.60 9.78
CA LEU A 153 7.26 2.02 10.51
C LEU A 153 6.30 1.27 9.59
N VAL A 154 6.12 1.75 8.34
CA VAL A 154 5.35 1.04 7.32
C VAL A 154 6.01 -0.32 7.04
N GLU A 155 7.33 -0.33 6.85
CA GLU A 155 8.11 -1.54 6.54
C GLU A 155 8.10 -2.54 7.68
N ASP A 156 8.28 -2.08 8.93
CA ASP A 156 8.17 -2.93 10.12
C ASP A 156 6.76 -3.54 10.27
N THR A 157 5.73 -2.76 9.94
CA THR A 157 4.34 -3.25 9.99
C THR A 157 4.07 -4.27 8.89
N ILE A 158 4.52 -4.03 7.66
CA ILE A 158 4.49 -5.01 6.58
C ILE A 158 5.20 -6.31 6.98
N ALA A 159 6.37 -6.22 7.60
CA ALA A 159 7.13 -7.39 8.05
C ALA A 159 6.36 -8.18 9.13
N THR A 160 5.75 -7.48 10.08
CA THR A 160 4.90 -8.10 11.12
C THR A 160 3.73 -8.85 10.49
N CYS A 161 2.96 -8.20 9.61
CA CYS A 161 1.81 -8.84 8.97
C CYS A 161 2.21 -10.05 8.11
N LYS A 162 3.35 -9.99 7.42
CA LYS A 162 3.88 -11.15 6.67
C LYS A 162 4.22 -12.32 7.60
N ALA A 163 4.79 -12.05 8.76
CA ALA A 163 5.13 -13.08 9.73
C ALA A 163 3.86 -13.75 10.31
N GLU A 164 2.84 -12.96 10.65
CA GLU A 164 1.54 -13.46 11.13
C GLU A 164 0.88 -14.38 10.09
N MET A 165 0.83 -13.96 8.81
CA MET A 165 0.28 -14.80 7.73
C MET A 165 1.07 -16.09 7.47
N GLY A 166 2.36 -16.12 7.79
CA GLY A 166 3.22 -17.30 7.64
C GLY A 166 3.11 -18.29 8.79
N GLN A 167 2.46 -17.93 9.90
CA GLN A 167 2.28 -18.79 11.08
C GLN A 167 0.96 -19.57 11.06
N ASP A 168 -0.01 -19.15 10.23
CA ASP A 168 -1.32 -19.80 10.11
C ASP A 168 -1.28 -21.15 9.36
N SER A 169 -0.13 -21.57 8.80
CA SER A 169 -0.01 -22.84 8.08
C SER A 169 0.43 -24.05 8.91
N ASP A 170 0.84 -23.85 10.18
CA ASP A 170 1.43 -24.92 11.01
C ASP A 170 0.63 -25.26 12.29
N SER A 171 -0.61 -24.78 12.43
CA SER A 171 -1.48 -25.11 13.59
C SER A 171 -2.73 -25.90 13.20
N ASP A 172 -2.54 -27.14 12.75
CA ASP A 172 -3.55 -28.20 12.88
C ASP A 172 -2.85 -29.56 13.01
N SER A 173 -2.42 -29.89 14.23
CA SER A 173 -2.35 -31.26 14.75
C SER A 173 -1.96 -31.25 16.24
N ASP A 174 -2.88 -30.76 17.07
CA ASP A 174 -2.97 -31.26 18.44
C ASP A 174 -4.43 -31.63 18.75
N SER A 175 -4.78 -32.85 18.39
CA SER A 175 -5.89 -33.56 19.04
C SER A 175 -5.29 -34.67 19.89
N GLY A 176 -4.94 -34.34 21.12
CA GLY A 176 -4.89 -35.31 22.19
C GLY A 176 -6.27 -35.95 22.37
N ALA A 177 -6.36 -37.23 22.04
CA ALA A 177 -7.38 -38.14 22.55
C ALA A 177 -6.75 -39.51 22.72
N ASP A 178 -6.67 -39.93 23.99
CA ASP A 178 -6.40 -41.28 24.42
C ASP A 178 -7.32 -42.29 23.71
N SER A 179 -6.75 -43.31 23.04
CA SER A 179 -7.34 -44.65 22.94
C SER A 179 -6.40 -45.63 22.22
N ASP A 180 -6.01 -46.69 22.92
CA ASP A 180 -5.06 -47.74 22.57
C ASP A 180 -5.52 -48.77 21.49
N ASP A 181 -6.37 -48.41 20.52
CA ASP A 181 -7.06 -49.43 19.69
C ASP A 181 -6.81 -49.40 18.16
N ASP A 182 -5.91 -48.57 17.62
CA ASP A 182 -5.82 -48.37 16.15
C ASP A 182 -4.51 -48.80 15.47
N MET A 183 -3.76 -49.74 16.07
CA MET A 183 -2.58 -50.37 15.45
C MET A 183 -2.86 -51.72 14.76
N ASP A 184 -4.08 -52.27 14.85
CA ASP A 184 -4.42 -53.58 14.30
C ASP A 184 -4.88 -53.55 12.82
N TRP A 185 -5.26 -52.37 12.30
CA TRP A 185 -5.67 -52.22 10.89
C TRP A 185 -4.47 -52.11 9.92
N LEU A 186 -3.43 -51.37 10.31
CA LEU A 186 -2.25 -51.11 9.47
C LEU A 186 -1.36 -52.35 9.26
N ILE A 187 -1.44 -53.33 10.16
CA ILE A 187 -0.72 -54.62 10.03
C ILE A 187 -1.45 -55.56 9.05
N LYS A 188 -2.78 -55.50 8.97
CA LYS A 188 -3.59 -56.38 8.09
C LYS A 188 -3.54 -56.00 6.60
N GLN A 189 -3.25 -54.74 6.25
CA GLN A 189 -3.07 -54.35 4.83
C GLN A 189 -1.70 -54.71 4.24
N ARG A 190 -0.67 -54.99 5.05
CA ARG A 190 0.68 -55.34 4.56
C ARG A 190 0.87 -56.84 4.25
N GLN A 191 -0.01 -57.72 4.71
CA GLN A 191 0.10 -59.17 4.48
C GLN A 191 -0.64 -59.69 3.22
N ALA A 192 -1.43 -58.85 2.54
CA ALA A 192 -2.22 -59.26 1.36
C ALA A 192 -1.52 -59.04 -0.01
N ARG A 193 -0.26 -58.58 -0.05
CA ARG A 193 0.47 -58.27 -1.30
C ARG A 193 1.66 -59.18 -1.62
N SER A 194 1.83 -60.28 -0.90
CA SER A 194 2.92 -61.22 -1.18
C SER A 194 2.39 -62.62 -1.46
N GLN A 195 1.87 -62.84 -2.67
CA GLN A 195 1.93 -64.14 -3.36
C GLN A 195 1.69 -63.95 -4.86
N LYS A 196 2.80 -64.04 -5.61
CA LYS A 196 2.92 -64.14 -7.07
C LYS A 196 2.34 -65.49 -7.57
N PRO A 197 2.00 -65.65 -8.87
CA PRO A 197 3.01 -66.29 -9.73
C PRO A 197 3.11 -65.77 -11.17
N LEU A 198 4.29 -66.04 -11.73
CA LEU A 198 4.74 -65.91 -13.12
C LEU A 198 4.07 -66.94 -14.04
N SER A 199 3.88 -66.58 -15.33
CA SER A 199 3.97 -67.45 -16.53
C SER A 199 3.19 -66.77 -17.69
N SER A 200 3.86 -66.19 -18.68
CA SER A 200 4.28 -66.76 -19.98
C SER A 200 3.17 -66.92 -21.04
N LYS A 201 3.32 -66.18 -22.15
CA LYS A 201 3.23 -66.60 -23.58
C LYS A 201 2.73 -65.48 -24.50
N CYS A 202 3.58 -65.08 -25.45
CA CYS A 202 3.16 -64.69 -26.81
C CYS A 202 2.75 -65.98 -27.57
N PRO A 203 1.87 -65.98 -28.60
CA PRO A 203 2.17 -65.35 -29.89
C PRO A 203 0.98 -64.81 -30.73
N GLY A 204 1.31 -63.91 -31.67
CA GLY A 204 0.89 -64.00 -33.08
C GLY A 204 -0.50 -63.49 -33.49
N GLN A 205 -0.52 -62.34 -34.15
CA GLN A 205 -0.92 -62.19 -35.56
C GLN A 205 -0.40 -60.85 -36.11
#